data_AF-A0A7S1VBZ3-F1
#
_entry.id   AF-A0A7S1VBZ3-F1
#
_cell.length_a   1.000
_cell.length_b   1.000
_cell.length_c   1.000
_cell.angle_alpha   90.00
_cell.angle_beta   90.00
_cell.angle_gamma   90.00
#
_symmetry.space_group_name_H-M   'P 1'
#
loop_
_entity.id
_entity.type
_entity.pdbx_description
1 polymer ?
#
loop_
_entity_poly.entity_id
_entity_poly.type
_entity_poly.pdbx_seq_one_letter_code
_entity_poly.pdbx_strand_id
1 'polypeptide(L)'
;IGFPWLVAATVRSISHVRALTKYDSKTGEAVGSIEQRVTGTAIHTLIGCCVLFSKPRKLLTQVPLPVLMGLFMYLGTSALPGNEMWERILGLFKDSKVAPPQPWTNKVPKNIVRLFTVIQVACLGAMFWVKESPIGVLFPVVIAMLAPLKIALEKTGVVKKEYMDILDTE
;
A
#
# COMPACT_ATOMS: atom_id res chain seq x y z
N ILE A 1 -2.71 32.34 7.42
CA ILE A 1 -3.22 32.26 6.02
C ILE A 1 -4.37 31.24 5.86
N GLY A 2 -4.66 30.36 6.84
CA GLY A 2 -5.90 29.57 6.82
C GLY A 2 -5.94 28.41 5.81
N PHE A 3 -4.77 27.94 5.36
CA PHE A 3 -4.66 26.78 4.46
C PHE A 3 -4.81 25.45 5.24
N PRO A 4 -5.31 24.39 4.58
CA PRO A 4 -5.41 23.07 5.18
C PRO A 4 -4.02 22.46 5.45
N TRP A 5 -3.93 21.62 6.48
CA TRP A 5 -2.74 20.84 6.76
C TRP A 5 -2.57 19.74 5.70
N LEU A 6 -1.35 19.60 5.17
CA LEU A 6 -1.02 18.59 4.15
C LEU A 6 -0.14 17.49 4.75
N VAL A 7 -0.43 16.25 4.38
CA VAL A 7 0.33 15.06 4.79
C VAL A 7 0.76 14.27 3.56
N ALA A 8 1.82 13.46 3.71
CA ALA A 8 2.29 12.59 2.63
C ALA A 8 1.20 11.58 2.22
N ALA A 9 1.02 11.39 0.92
CA ALA A 9 -0.01 10.52 0.37
C ALA A 9 0.59 9.21 -0.16
N THR A 10 0.44 8.11 0.59
CA THR A 10 1.10 6.82 0.32
C THR A 10 0.89 6.31 -1.11
N VAL A 11 -0.36 6.20 -1.59
CA VAL A 11 -0.68 5.67 -2.93
C VAL A 11 -0.09 6.56 -4.04
N ARG A 12 -0.18 7.88 -3.86
CA ARG A 12 0.37 8.84 -4.83
C ARG A 12 1.90 8.78 -4.86
N SER A 13 2.55 8.68 -3.70
CA SER A 13 4.00 8.57 -3.59
C SER A 13 4.50 7.30 -4.27
N ILE A 14 3.87 6.15 -4.03
CA ILE A 14 4.24 4.88 -4.67
C ILE A 14 4.05 4.96 -6.19
N SER A 15 2.93 5.48 -6.67
CA SER A 15 2.69 5.65 -8.10
C SER A 15 3.72 6.57 -8.76
N HIS A 16 4.10 7.65 -8.08
CA HIS A 16 5.13 8.57 -8.57
C HIS A 16 6.51 7.90 -8.64
N VAL A 17 6.90 7.12 -7.62
CA VAL A 17 8.16 6.36 -7.63
C VAL A 17 8.17 5.35 -8.78
N ARG A 18 7.07 4.61 -8.97
CA ARG A 18 6.93 3.63 -10.07
C ARG A 18 7.00 4.25 -11.45
N ALA A 19 6.45 5.46 -11.63
CA ALA A 19 6.57 6.20 -12.89
C ALA A 19 8.03 6.58 -13.22
N LEU A 20 8.91 6.57 -12.22
CA LEU A 20 10.35 6.85 -12.35
C LEU A 20 11.21 5.58 -12.24
N THR A 21 10.60 4.41 -12.07
CA THR A 21 11.30 3.13 -11.98
C THR A 21 11.69 2.61 -13.35
N LYS A 22 12.95 2.20 -13.48
CA LYS A 22 13.46 1.47 -14.64
C LYS A 22 13.24 -0.02 -14.42
N TYR A 23 12.61 -0.66 -15.40
CA TYR A 23 12.41 -2.10 -15.43
C TYR A 23 13.37 -2.72 -16.44
N ASP A 24 13.95 -3.87 -16.11
CA ASP A 24 14.77 -4.65 -17.04
C ASP A 24 13.86 -5.24 -18.13
N SER A 25 14.18 -4.99 -19.39
CA SER A 25 13.41 -5.49 -20.54
C SER A 25 13.37 -7.02 -20.65
N LYS A 26 14.30 -7.74 -20.00
CA LYS A 26 14.40 -9.21 -20.07
C LYS A 26 13.70 -9.91 -18.92
N THR A 27 13.88 -9.41 -17.69
CA THR A 27 13.32 -10.04 -16.48
C THR A 27 12.03 -9.36 -16.00
N GLY A 28 11.77 -8.12 -16.42
CA GLY A 28 10.66 -7.31 -15.92
C GLY A 28 10.87 -6.81 -14.49
N GLU A 29 12.04 -7.02 -13.90
CA GLU A 29 12.35 -6.63 -12.52
C GLU A 29 12.74 -5.15 -12.44
N ALA A 30 12.47 -4.53 -11.29
CA ALA A 30 12.84 -3.14 -11.04
C ALA A 30 14.35 -3.04 -10.78
N VAL A 31 15.08 -2.38 -11.69
CA VAL A 31 16.54 -2.18 -11.58
C VAL A 31 16.88 -1.00 -10.67
N GLY A 32 16.00 0.00 -10.61
CA GLY A 32 16.18 1.18 -9.77
C GLY A 32 15.23 2.30 -10.13
N SER A 33 15.13 3.32 -9.29
CA SER A 33 14.29 4.50 -9.52
C SER A 33 15.14 5.73 -9.81
N ILE A 34 14.66 6.58 -10.70
CA ILE A 34 15.29 7.87 -11.00
C ILE A 34 14.88 8.88 -9.92
N GLU A 35 15.82 9.25 -9.07
CA GLU A 35 15.60 10.33 -8.12
C GLU A 35 15.75 11.69 -8.80
N GLN A 36 14.73 12.53 -8.68
CA GLN A 36 14.81 13.91 -9.13
C GLN A 36 13.87 14.80 -8.30
N ARG A 37 14.04 16.12 -8.41
CA ARG A 37 13.28 17.12 -7.65
C ARG A 37 12.33 17.96 -8.52
N VAL A 38 12.44 17.81 -9.84
CA VAL A 38 11.76 18.65 -10.84
C VAL A 38 10.31 18.23 -11.02
N THR A 39 9.99 16.94 -11.14
CA THR A 39 8.62 16.45 -11.37
C THR A 39 7.70 16.81 -10.22
N GLY A 40 8.15 16.67 -8.97
CA GLY A 40 7.38 17.03 -7.80
C GLY A 40 7.05 18.53 -7.81
N THR A 41 8.06 19.36 -8.06
CA THR A 41 7.89 20.81 -8.18
C THR A 41 6.97 21.17 -9.35
N ALA A 42 7.17 20.55 -10.52
CA ALA A 42 6.37 20.78 -11.72
C ALA A 42 4.90 20.42 -11.51
N ILE A 43 4.60 19.29 -10.87
CA ILE A 43 3.21 18.89 -10.54
C ILE A 43 2.55 19.95 -9.66
N HIS A 44 3.23 20.41 -8.60
CA HIS A 44 2.67 21.42 -7.70
C HIS A 44 2.52 22.79 -8.38
N THR A 45 3.47 23.19 -9.23
CA THR A 45 3.36 24.41 -10.04
C THR A 45 2.17 24.32 -11.01
N LEU A 46 1.98 23.20 -11.69
CA LEU A 46 0.84 23.00 -12.60
C LEU A 46 -0.50 23.03 -11.86
N ILE A 47 -0.58 22.41 -10.67
CA ILE A 47 -1.76 22.51 -9.80
C ILE A 47 -2.00 23.98 -9.42
N GLY A 48 -0.95 24.71 -9.03
CA GLY A 48 -1.02 26.14 -8.74
C GLY A 48 -1.54 26.96 -9.94
N CYS A 49 -1.06 26.69 -11.15
CA CYS A 49 -1.53 27.34 -12.37
C CYS A 49 -3.02 27.05 -12.65
N CYS A 50 -3.49 25.82 -12.47
CA CYS A 50 -4.91 25.47 -12.61
C CYS A 50 -5.80 26.16 -11.57
N VAL A 51 -5.27 26.40 -10.37
CA VAL A 51 -5.98 27.11 -9.30
C VAL A 51 -5.98 28.62 -9.54
N LEU A 52 -4.89 29.22 -10.02
CA LEU A 52 -4.77 30.67 -10.17
C LEU A 52 -5.33 31.20 -11.51
N PHE A 53 -5.24 30.44 -12.60
CA PHE A 53 -5.62 30.90 -13.95
C PHE A 53 -6.87 30.20 -14.50
N SER A 54 -7.73 30.97 -15.18
CA SER A 54 -9.02 30.48 -15.70
C SER A 54 -8.90 29.60 -16.94
N LYS A 55 -7.93 29.84 -17.82
CA LYS A 55 -7.70 29.06 -19.06
C LYS A 55 -7.34 27.58 -18.78
N PRO A 56 -6.29 27.26 -17.99
CA PRO A 56 -5.97 25.86 -17.69
C PRO A 56 -7.06 25.17 -16.88
N ARG A 57 -7.76 25.90 -16.00
CA ARG A 57 -8.92 25.38 -15.27
C ARG A 57 -10.04 24.89 -16.20
N LYS A 58 -10.39 25.70 -17.23
CA LYS A 58 -11.42 25.34 -18.22
C LYS A 58 -11.08 24.07 -18.98
N LEU A 59 -9.80 23.86 -19.30
CA LEU A 59 -9.35 22.62 -19.93
C LEU A 59 -9.54 21.42 -19.00
N LEU A 60 -9.17 21.54 -17.72
CA LEU A 60 -9.33 20.46 -16.75
C LEU A 60 -10.80 20.08 -16.51
N THR A 61 -11.72 21.05 -16.54
CA THR A 61 -13.17 20.80 -16.37
C THR A 61 -13.80 20.01 -17.52
N GLN A 62 -13.11 19.85 -18.66
CA GLN A 62 -13.58 19.00 -19.76
C GLN A 62 -13.38 17.51 -19.48
N VAL A 63 -12.53 17.16 -18.51
CA VAL A 63 -12.27 15.75 -18.15
C VAL A 63 -13.46 15.21 -17.37
N PRO A 64 -14.16 14.18 -17.86
CA PRO A 64 -15.30 13.62 -17.14
C PRO A 64 -14.87 12.97 -15.82
N LEU A 65 -15.68 13.15 -14.77
CA LEU A 65 -15.45 12.52 -13.47
C LEU A 65 -15.26 10.98 -13.54
N PRO A 66 -16.00 10.23 -14.40
CA PRO A 66 -15.79 8.79 -14.54
C PRO A 66 -14.36 8.39 -14.94
N VAL A 67 -13.67 9.23 -15.72
CA VAL A 67 -12.27 8.98 -16.12
C VAL A 67 -11.35 9.05 -14.90
N LEU A 68 -11.59 10.02 -14.01
CA LEU A 68 -10.83 10.15 -12.76
C LEU A 68 -11.09 8.99 -11.80
N MET A 69 -12.33 8.49 -11.75
CA MET A 69 -12.67 7.31 -10.95
C MET A 69 -11.94 6.06 -11.48
N GLY A 70 -11.87 5.89 -12.80
CA GLY A 70 -11.06 4.84 -13.42
C GLY A 70 -9.57 4.97 -13.07
N LEU A 71 -9.02 6.19 -13.10
CA LEU A 71 -7.64 6.45 -12.69
C LEU A 71 -7.42 6.11 -11.20
N PHE A 72 -8.33 6.50 -10.31
CA PHE A 72 -8.22 6.17 -8.88
C PHE A 72 -8.32 4.67 -8.62
N MET A 73 -9.18 3.96 -9.34
CA MET A 73 -9.27 2.51 -9.26
C MET A 73 -7.95 1.86 -9.71
N TYR A 74 -7.35 2.32 -10.82
CA TYR A 74 -6.04 1.85 -11.27
C TYR A 74 -4.93 2.14 -10.25
N LEU A 75 -4.91 3.34 -9.66
CA LEU A 75 -3.94 3.69 -8.62
C LEU A 75 -4.09 2.81 -7.38
N GLY A 76 -5.33 2.49 -6.99
CA GLY A 76 -5.62 1.59 -5.88
C GLY A 76 -5.15 0.16 -6.15
N THR A 77 -5.52 -0.42 -7.30
CA THR A 77 -5.17 -1.81 -7.63
C THR A 77 -3.68 -1.97 -7.92
N SER A 78 -3.08 -1.01 -8.64
CA SER A 78 -1.64 -1.04 -8.92
C SER A 78 -0.81 -0.90 -7.66
N ALA A 79 -1.30 -0.29 -6.57
CA ALA A 79 -0.59 -0.18 -5.30
C ALA A 79 -0.46 -1.50 -4.52
N LEU A 80 -1.26 -2.52 -4.82
CA LEU A 80 -1.30 -3.78 -4.06
C LEU A 80 -0.10 -4.73 -4.32
N PRO A 81 0.36 -4.96 -5.57
CA PRO A 81 1.52 -5.81 -5.84
C PRO A 81 2.79 -5.32 -5.14
N GLY A 82 3.54 -6.26 -4.58
CA GLY A 82 4.72 -6.01 -3.75
C GLY A 82 4.41 -5.86 -2.25
N ASN A 83 3.14 -5.85 -1.85
CA ASN A 83 2.75 -5.98 -0.45
C ASN A 83 2.66 -7.46 -0.07
N GLU A 84 3.50 -7.91 0.86
CA GLU A 84 3.52 -9.32 1.24
C GLU A 84 2.22 -9.82 1.86
N MET A 85 1.51 -9.00 2.64
CA MET A 85 0.19 -9.38 3.17
C MET A 85 -0.78 -9.65 2.03
N TRP A 86 -0.76 -8.82 0.98
CA TRP A 86 -1.58 -9.03 -0.22
C TRP A 86 -1.20 -10.32 -0.95
N GLU A 87 0.10 -10.58 -1.13
CA GLU A 87 0.59 -11.83 -1.74
C GLU A 87 0.20 -13.07 -0.93
N ARG A 88 0.23 -12.99 0.41
CA ARG A 88 -0.23 -14.05 1.30
C ARG A 88 -1.75 -14.28 1.20
N ILE A 89 -2.55 -13.21 1.14
CA ILE A 89 -4.00 -13.29 0.92
C ILE A 89 -4.30 -13.99 -0.41
N LEU A 90 -3.66 -13.58 -1.50
CA LEU A 90 -3.80 -14.25 -2.80
C LEU A 90 -3.35 -15.72 -2.73
N GLY A 91 -2.28 -16.00 -1.97
CA GLY A 91 -1.79 -17.35 -1.71
C GLY A 91 -2.79 -18.27 -1.00
N LEU A 92 -3.79 -17.73 -0.27
CA LEU A 92 -4.86 -18.53 0.33
C LEU A 92 -5.79 -19.14 -0.75
N PHE A 93 -5.93 -18.47 -1.89
CA PHE A 93 -6.79 -18.89 -3.00
C PHE A 93 -6.06 -19.66 -4.10
N LYS A 94 -4.71 -19.65 -4.10
CA LYS A 94 -3.88 -20.37 -5.09
C LYS A 94 -3.64 -21.81 -4.66
N ASP A 95 -3.62 -22.74 -5.61
CA ASP A 95 -3.21 -24.12 -5.34
C ASP A 95 -1.73 -24.17 -4.95
N SER A 96 -1.46 -24.82 -3.82
CA SER A 96 -0.14 -25.11 -3.28
C SER A 96 0.80 -25.86 -4.22
N LYS A 97 0.29 -26.57 -5.23
CA LYS A 97 1.09 -27.35 -6.18
C LYS A 97 1.59 -26.54 -7.38
N VAL A 98 0.86 -25.49 -7.74
CA VAL A 98 1.09 -24.72 -8.98
C VAL A 98 1.64 -23.32 -8.67
N ALA A 99 1.37 -22.79 -7.47
CA ALA A 99 1.84 -21.47 -7.09
C ALA A 99 3.38 -21.39 -7.11
N PRO A 100 3.96 -20.31 -7.68
CA PRO A 100 5.40 -20.10 -7.63
C PRO A 100 5.88 -20.01 -6.17
N PRO A 101 7.10 -20.52 -5.87
CA PRO A 101 7.65 -20.45 -4.53
C PRO A 101 7.87 -18.99 -4.13
N GLN A 102 7.26 -18.60 -3.00
CA GLN A 102 7.46 -17.30 -2.37
C GLN A 102 8.60 -17.39 -1.35
N PRO A 103 9.19 -16.25 -0.91
CA PRO A 103 10.30 -16.23 0.05
C PRO A 103 10.05 -17.03 1.35
N TRP A 104 8.78 -17.12 1.77
CA TRP A 104 8.34 -17.83 2.98
C TRP A 104 7.88 -19.29 2.73
N THR A 105 7.64 -19.72 1.50
CA THR A 105 6.95 -20.99 1.16
C THR A 105 7.63 -22.23 1.74
N ASN A 106 8.97 -22.25 1.79
CA ASN A 106 9.75 -23.40 2.27
C ASN A 106 10.31 -23.22 3.69
N LYS A 107 10.15 -22.03 4.28
CA LYS A 107 10.75 -21.68 5.57
C LYS A 107 9.73 -21.70 6.71
N VAL A 108 8.45 -21.49 6.42
CA VAL A 108 7.38 -21.43 7.43
C VAL A 108 6.27 -22.45 7.11
N PRO A 109 5.78 -23.21 8.09
CA PRO A 109 4.67 -24.12 7.88
C PRO A 109 3.41 -23.38 7.39
N LYS A 110 2.74 -23.91 6.35
CA LYS A 110 1.57 -23.28 5.70
C LYS A 110 0.44 -22.92 6.68
N ASN A 111 0.23 -23.74 7.71
CA ASN A 111 -0.81 -23.49 8.72
C ASN A 111 -0.52 -22.23 9.54
N ILE A 112 0.75 -21.95 9.84
CA ILE A 112 1.18 -20.74 10.56
C ILE A 112 1.02 -19.51 9.68
N VAL A 113 1.40 -19.60 8.40
CA VAL A 113 1.19 -18.51 7.43
C VAL A 113 -0.29 -18.17 7.29
N ARG A 114 -1.16 -19.17 7.19
CA ARG A 114 -2.63 -18.97 7.13
C ARG A 114 -3.16 -18.31 8.39
N LEU A 115 -2.80 -18.83 9.56
CA LEU A 115 -3.23 -18.27 10.85
C LEU A 115 -2.81 -16.81 10.98
N PHE A 116 -1.55 -16.49 10.69
CA PHE A 116 -1.03 -15.13 10.73
C PHE A 116 -1.77 -14.21 9.76
N THR A 117 -1.98 -14.67 8.52
CA THR A 117 -2.70 -13.88 7.50
C THR A 117 -4.15 -13.61 7.92
N VAL A 118 -4.85 -14.60 8.52
CA VAL A 118 -6.22 -14.40 9.04
C VAL A 118 -6.24 -13.36 10.16
N ILE A 119 -5.27 -13.41 11.08
CA ILE A 119 -5.13 -12.41 12.14
C ILE A 119 -4.87 -11.02 11.54
N GLN A 120 -3.98 -10.89 10.56
CA GLN A 120 -3.71 -9.62 9.87
C GLN A 120 -4.97 -9.07 9.17
N VAL A 121 -5.72 -9.91 8.47
CA VAL A 121 -6.98 -9.54 7.82
C VAL A 121 -8.04 -9.12 8.83
N ALA A 122 -8.13 -9.81 9.98
CA ALA A 122 -9.04 -9.43 11.06
C ALA A 122 -8.67 -8.05 11.65
N CYS A 123 -7.37 -7.77 11.83
CA CYS A 123 -6.88 -6.47 12.27
C CYS A 123 -7.23 -5.37 11.26
N LEU A 124 -7.03 -5.65 9.95
CA LEU A 124 -7.39 -4.72 8.88
C LEU A 124 -8.90 -4.44 8.87
N GLY A 125 -9.73 -5.47 9.06
CA GLY A 125 -11.18 -5.33 9.16
C GLY A 125 -11.60 -4.49 10.37
N ALA A 126 -10.99 -4.72 11.53
CA ALA A 126 -11.22 -3.91 12.73
C ALA A 126 -10.80 -2.44 12.52
N MET A 127 -9.67 -2.20 11.86
CA MET A 127 -9.23 -0.85 11.50
C MET A 127 -10.21 -0.16 10.53
N PHE A 128 -10.71 -0.89 9.53
CA PHE A 128 -11.70 -0.38 8.60
C PHE A 128 -13.00 0.01 9.32
N TRP A 129 -13.46 -0.84 10.24
CA TRP A 129 -14.63 -0.55 11.07
C TRP A 129 -14.45 0.72 11.92
N VAL A 130 -13.30 0.87 12.59
CA VAL A 130 -13.01 2.08 13.39
C VAL A 130 -12.95 3.31 12.51
N LYS A 131 -12.32 3.23 11.33
CA LYS A 131 -12.20 4.33 10.39
C LYS A 131 -13.57 4.87 9.94
N GLU A 132 -14.52 4.00 9.64
CA GLU A 132 -15.88 4.40 9.22
C GLU A 132 -16.77 4.84 10.41
N SER A 133 -16.33 4.62 11.65
CA SER A 133 -17.05 5.05 12.84
C SER A 133 -16.87 6.55 13.14
N PRO A 134 -17.73 7.16 13.99
CA PRO A 134 -17.55 8.54 14.46
C PRO A 134 -16.23 8.78 15.22
N ILE A 135 -15.57 7.71 15.64
CA ILE A 135 -14.29 7.72 16.37
C ILE A 135 -13.10 7.51 15.41
N GLY A 136 -13.33 7.58 14.08
CA GLY A 136 -12.31 7.35 13.06
C GLY A 136 -11.06 8.24 13.18
N VAL A 137 -11.14 9.37 13.88
CA VAL A 137 -9.99 10.21 14.22
C VAL A 137 -8.91 9.47 15.03
N LEU A 138 -9.29 8.43 15.80
CA LEU A 138 -8.36 7.59 16.58
C LEU A 138 -7.70 6.48 15.76
N PHE A 139 -7.96 6.39 14.46
CA PHE A 139 -7.32 5.41 13.57
C PHE A 139 -5.78 5.32 13.72
N PRO A 140 -5.02 6.42 13.88
CA PRO A 140 -3.57 6.35 14.12
C PRO A 140 -3.20 5.62 15.42
N VAL A 141 -4.03 5.73 16.47
CA VAL A 141 -3.83 5.01 17.74
C VAL A 141 -4.04 3.51 17.53
N VAL A 142 -5.04 3.12 16.73
CA VAL A 142 -5.26 1.70 16.38
C VAL A 142 -4.07 1.14 15.61
N ILE A 143 -3.50 1.90 14.67
CA ILE A 143 -2.25 1.51 13.99
C ILE A 143 -1.12 1.34 15.01
N ALA A 144 -0.95 2.29 15.93
CA ALA A 144 0.08 2.20 16.94
C ALA A 144 -0.08 0.96 17.84
N MET A 145 -1.32 0.51 18.10
CA MET A 145 -1.61 -0.72 18.84
C MET A 145 -1.27 -2.02 18.09
N LEU A 146 -1.08 -1.98 16.76
CA LEU A 146 -0.65 -3.17 16.01
C LEU A 146 0.74 -3.65 16.45
N ALA A 147 1.64 -2.74 16.83
CA ALA A 147 2.98 -3.10 17.30
C ALA A 147 2.95 -3.86 18.65
N PRO A 148 2.25 -3.38 19.71
CA PRO A 148 1.99 -4.17 20.91
C PRO A 148 1.29 -5.50 20.63
N LEU A 149 0.33 -5.53 19.70
CA LEU A 149 -0.36 -6.77 19.32
C LEU A 149 0.61 -7.80 18.74
N LYS A 150 1.55 -7.37 17.87
CA LYS A 150 2.62 -8.24 17.37
C LYS A 150 3.46 -8.81 18.52
N ILE A 151 3.91 -7.97 19.44
CA ILE A 151 4.70 -8.42 20.60
C ILE A 151 3.91 -9.41 21.47
N ALA A 152 2.61 -9.22 21.61
CA ALA A 152 1.74 -10.16 22.32
C ALA A 152 1.61 -11.51 21.58
N LEU A 153 1.50 -11.51 20.25
CA LEU A 153 1.48 -12.73 19.44
C LEU A 153 2.78 -13.54 19.55
N GLU A 154 3.93 -12.84 19.62
CA GLU A 154 5.23 -13.48 19.88
C GLU A 154 5.31 -14.08 21.29
N LYS A 155 4.90 -13.32 22.31
CA LYS A 155 4.96 -13.76 23.72
C LYS A 155 3.99 -14.89 24.05
N THR A 156 2.83 -14.93 23.40
CA THR A 156 1.84 -16.00 23.58
C THR A 156 2.22 -17.30 22.88
N GLY A 157 3.29 -17.30 22.07
CA GLY A 157 3.80 -18.50 21.38
C GLY A 157 2.93 -18.99 20.22
N VAL A 158 1.89 -18.21 19.83
CA VAL A 158 1.00 -18.53 18.71
C VAL A 158 1.78 -18.58 17.40
N VAL A 159 2.76 -17.72 17.24
CA VAL A 159 3.72 -17.72 16.13
C VAL A 159 5.12 -17.69 16.73
N LYS A 160 5.96 -18.70 16.42
CA LYS A 160 7.36 -18.71 16.87
C LYS A 160 8.09 -17.49 16.29
N LYS A 161 8.96 -16.88 17.10
CA LYS A 161 9.75 -15.70 16.72
C LYS A 161 10.52 -15.90 15.40
N GLU A 162 11.12 -17.07 15.22
CA GLU A 162 11.82 -17.45 13.99
C GLU A 162 10.92 -17.34 12.74
N TYR A 163 9.67 -17.78 12.83
CA TYR A 163 8.72 -17.68 11.71
C TYR A 163 8.21 -16.25 11.50
N MET A 164 8.09 -15.47 12.57
CA MET A 164 7.71 -14.06 12.48
C MET A 164 8.78 -13.26 11.75
N ASP A 165 10.05 -13.45 12.12
CA ASP A 165 11.18 -12.75 11.49
C ASP A 165 11.26 -13.06 9.99
N ILE A 166 10.97 -14.31 9.58
CA ILE A 166 10.93 -14.71 8.17
C ILE A 166 9.72 -14.11 7.42
N LEU A 167 8.58 -13.98 8.10
CA LEU A 167 7.37 -13.39 7.51
C LEU A 167 7.41 -11.85 7.42
N ASP A 168 8.41 -11.23 8.06
CA ASP A 168 8.68 -9.80 8.07
C ASP A 168 9.99 -9.43 7.35
N THR A 169 10.68 -10.40 6.74
CA THR A 169 11.92 -10.13 5.99
C THR A 169 11.54 -9.55 4.62
N GLU A 170 11.56 -8.21 4.51
CA GLU A 170 11.53 -7.48 3.23
C GLU A 170 12.78 -7.76 2.37
#